data_AF-A0A7C5VAU5-F1
#
_entry.id   AF-A0A7C5VAU5-F1
#
_cell.length_a   1.000
_cell.length_b   1.000
_cell.length_c   1.000
_cell.angle_alpha   90.00
_cell.angle_beta   90.00
_cell.angle_gamma   90.00
#
_symmetry.space_group_name_H-M   'P 1'
#
loop_
_entity.id
_entity.type
_entity.pdbx_description
1 polymer ?
#
loop_
_entity_poly.entity_id
_entity_poly.type
_entity_poly.pdbx_seq_one_letter_code
_entity_poly.pdbx_strand_id
1 'polypeptide(L)'
;RMLTAETYKKARRSLITAAFMDLPIAAAFTFIGILLYAYYSQDPTFLPRDSKGNPVNSDVFGSYILNVMPTGIRGLVLAGVFATAMGSLSAALNALATSATNDWYIPYFARHGSERSHVNAARVFTVIFAILMIVIAAVFAYAKVTDPNVRIIPVVLGIAGFILGPMLGVFLLGMFTRGRGSDRGNMIAISVGLAVTFVLGELHIYAANLIADMVGSNSHYVRPQWLPKVAFTWFALIGAAAVLAIGLLFRTPASVIENARRIREAAHHDDRPVALRE
;
A
#
# COMPACT_ATOMS: atom_id res chain seq x y z
N ARG A 1 -6.98 14.07 3.18
CA ARG A 1 -6.59 14.68 4.47
C ARG A 1 -5.70 15.91 4.29
N MET A 2 -4.66 15.87 3.45
CA MET A 2 -3.83 17.07 3.22
C MET A 2 -4.59 18.20 2.50
N LEU A 3 -5.47 17.84 1.57
CA LEU A 3 -6.33 18.77 0.82
C LEU A 3 -7.52 19.32 1.64
N THR A 4 -7.76 18.79 2.84
CA THR A 4 -8.81 19.27 3.75
C THR A 4 -8.25 20.19 4.84
N ALA A 5 -6.94 20.46 4.84
CA ALA A 5 -6.32 21.37 5.77
C ALA A 5 -6.53 22.82 5.31
N GLU A 6 -6.95 23.69 6.24
CA GLU A 6 -7.23 25.11 5.96
C GLU A 6 -6.05 25.89 5.40
N THR A 7 -4.81 25.42 5.60
CA THR A 7 -3.61 26.13 5.16
C THR A 7 -2.47 25.17 4.87
N TYR A 8 -1.65 25.49 3.87
CA TYR A 8 -0.41 24.77 3.55
C TYR A 8 0.49 24.53 4.77
N LYS A 9 0.68 25.56 5.63
CA LYS A 9 1.47 25.44 6.87
C LYS A 9 0.90 24.38 7.82
N LYS A 10 -0.43 24.29 7.95
CA LYS A 10 -1.10 23.28 8.78
C LYS A 10 -0.96 21.88 8.18
N ALA A 11 -1.12 21.75 6.85
CA ALA A 11 -0.89 20.48 6.14
C ALA A 11 0.55 19.97 6.35
N ARG A 12 1.56 20.83 6.14
CA ARG A 12 2.97 20.46 6.35
C ARG A 12 3.27 20.07 7.80
N ARG A 13 2.77 20.84 8.77
CA ARG A 13 2.93 20.50 10.19
C ARG A 13 2.27 19.16 10.52
N SER A 14 1.08 18.90 10.00
CA SER A 14 0.38 17.62 10.16
C SER A 14 1.24 16.44 9.69
N LEU A 15 1.89 16.55 8.52
CA LEU A 15 2.81 15.52 8.02
C LEU A 15 4.01 15.29 8.93
N ILE A 16 4.67 16.37 9.35
CA ILE A 16 5.87 16.28 10.21
C ILE A 16 5.51 15.70 11.58
N THR A 17 4.41 16.16 12.18
CA THR A 17 3.93 15.65 13.46
C THR A 17 3.56 14.17 13.33
N ALA A 18 2.91 13.74 12.25
CA ALA A 18 2.61 12.32 12.03
C ALA A 18 3.90 11.48 11.98
N ALA A 19 4.89 11.88 11.18
CA ALA A 19 6.16 11.17 11.07
C ALA A 19 6.91 11.10 12.41
N PHE A 20 6.86 12.17 13.22
CA PHE A 20 7.48 12.19 14.54
C PHE A 20 6.73 11.30 15.55
N MET A 21 5.40 11.21 15.45
CA MET A 21 4.58 10.32 16.30
C MET A 21 4.76 8.84 15.97
N ASP A 22 5.17 8.49 14.75
CA ASP A 22 5.43 7.10 14.37
C ASP A 22 6.65 6.52 15.13
N LEU A 23 7.65 7.34 15.47
CA LEU A 23 8.85 6.90 16.18
C LEU A 23 8.57 6.28 17.57
N PRO A 24 7.89 6.97 18.51
CA PRO A 24 7.58 6.39 19.81
C PRO A 24 6.63 5.18 19.69
N ILE A 25 5.70 5.19 18.72
CA ILE A 25 4.81 4.05 18.48
C ILE A 25 5.62 2.82 18.05
N ALA A 26 6.50 2.97 17.06
CA ALA A 26 7.37 1.89 16.60
C ALA A 26 8.30 1.38 17.72
N ALA A 27 8.85 2.29 18.53
CA ALA A 27 9.68 1.93 19.68
C ALA A 27 8.88 1.11 20.70
N ALA A 28 7.64 1.49 21.02
CA ALA A 28 6.77 0.75 21.93
C ALA A 28 6.47 -0.66 21.43
N PHE A 29 6.08 -0.83 20.15
CA PHE A 29 5.83 -2.16 19.57
C PHE A 29 7.09 -3.04 19.55
N THR A 30 8.24 -2.46 19.23
CA THR A 30 9.53 -3.18 19.26
C THR A 30 9.89 -3.61 20.67
N PHE A 31 9.72 -2.72 21.65
CA PHE A 31 9.97 -3.01 23.05
C PHE A 31 9.08 -4.12 23.58
N ILE A 32 7.78 -4.12 23.23
CA ILE A 32 6.86 -5.22 23.53
C ILE A 32 7.37 -6.54 22.93
N GLY A 33 7.87 -6.53 21.70
CA GLY A 33 8.48 -7.72 21.08
C GLY A 33 9.66 -8.29 21.88
N ILE A 34 10.54 -7.41 22.39
CA ILE A 34 11.68 -7.81 23.24
C ILE A 34 11.17 -8.41 24.56
N LEU A 35 10.16 -7.81 25.19
CA LEU A 35 9.58 -8.32 26.43
C LEU A 35 8.93 -9.69 26.25
N LEU A 36 8.20 -9.90 25.15
CA LEU A 36 7.62 -11.20 24.84
C LEU A 36 8.70 -12.27 24.63
N TYR A 37 9.79 -11.91 23.94
CA TYR A 37 10.93 -12.81 23.80
C TYR A 37 11.52 -13.18 25.17
N ALA A 38 11.72 -12.21 26.06
CA ALA A 38 12.24 -12.46 27.40
C ALA A 38 11.28 -13.32 28.26
N TYR A 39 9.98 -13.12 28.12
CA TYR A 39 8.94 -13.91 28.81
C TYR A 39 8.93 -15.37 28.34
N TYR A 40 8.82 -15.61 27.03
CA TYR A 40 8.75 -16.97 26.48
C TYR A 40 10.08 -17.73 26.56
N SER A 41 11.20 -17.03 26.78
CA SER A 41 12.47 -17.67 27.11
C SER A 41 12.48 -18.32 28.49
N GLN A 42 11.61 -17.88 29.41
CA GLN A 42 11.47 -18.44 30.75
C GLN A 42 10.31 -19.43 30.83
N ASP A 43 9.16 -19.10 30.24
CA ASP A 43 7.98 -19.95 30.20
C ASP A 43 7.48 -20.17 28.76
N PRO A 44 7.84 -21.30 28.12
CA PRO A 44 7.44 -21.59 26.75
C PRO A 44 6.03 -22.22 26.64
N THR A 45 5.26 -22.33 27.73
CA THR A 45 3.99 -23.08 27.79
C THR A 45 2.99 -22.66 26.71
N PHE A 46 2.83 -21.34 26.49
CA PHE A 46 1.92 -20.79 25.50
C PHE A 46 2.62 -20.24 24.25
N LEU A 47 3.87 -20.67 23.99
CA LEU A 47 4.59 -20.25 22.79
C LEU A 47 3.95 -20.92 21.56
N PRO A 48 3.45 -20.17 20.56
CA PRO A 48 2.90 -20.76 19.35
C PRO A 48 3.93 -21.63 18.63
N ARG A 49 3.54 -22.84 18.25
CA ARG A 49 4.38 -23.78 17.50
C ARG A 49 3.68 -24.24 16.23
N ASP A 50 4.46 -24.48 15.18
CA ASP A 50 3.99 -25.06 13.93
C ASP A 50 3.76 -26.57 14.07
N SER A 51 3.24 -27.21 13.03
CA SER A 51 3.03 -28.67 12.97
C SER A 51 4.32 -29.49 13.11
N LYS A 52 5.50 -28.85 13.01
CA LYS A 52 6.83 -29.45 13.17
C LYS A 52 7.45 -29.14 14.54
N GLY A 53 6.73 -28.43 15.41
CA GLY A 53 7.18 -28.04 16.74
C GLY A 53 8.07 -26.79 16.80
N ASN A 54 8.28 -26.08 15.69
CA ASN A 54 9.08 -24.85 15.65
C ASN A 54 8.27 -23.63 16.12
N PRO A 55 8.89 -22.65 16.80
CA PRO A 55 8.21 -21.42 17.21
C PRO A 55 7.69 -20.59 16.02
N VAL A 56 6.41 -20.21 16.09
CA VAL A 56 5.76 -19.34 15.10
C VAL A 56 5.76 -17.90 15.59
N ASN A 57 6.77 -17.13 15.15
CA ASN A 57 7.01 -15.76 15.62
C ASN A 57 5.89 -14.77 15.30
N SER A 58 5.05 -15.03 14.29
CA SER A 58 3.97 -14.11 13.90
C SER A 58 2.82 -14.04 14.90
N ASP A 59 2.63 -15.10 15.70
CA ASP A 59 1.41 -15.31 16.48
C ASP A 59 1.65 -15.12 17.99
N VAL A 60 2.91 -14.86 18.37
CA VAL A 60 3.39 -14.73 19.76
C VAL A 60 2.58 -13.68 20.53
N PHE A 61 2.35 -12.51 19.93
CA PHE A 61 1.59 -11.46 20.59
C PHE A 61 0.12 -11.84 20.81
N GLY A 62 -0.51 -12.49 19.82
CA GLY A 62 -1.88 -12.98 19.93
C GLY A 62 -2.02 -14.05 21.00
N SER A 63 -1.09 -15.00 21.06
CA SER A 63 -1.08 -16.04 22.10
C SER A 63 -0.94 -15.47 23.50
N TYR A 64 -0.07 -14.48 23.69
CA TYR A 64 0.09 -13.82 24.98
C TYR A 64 -1.20 -13.11 25.44
N ILE A 65 -1.86 -12.38 24.52
CA ILE A 65 -3.15 -11.73 24.82
C ILE A 65 -4.19 -12.77 25.25
N LEU A 66 -4.30 -13.88 24.52
CA LEU A 66 -5.36 -14.87 24.74
C LEU A 66 -5.13 -15.74 25.98
N ASN A 67 -3.88 -16.13 26.26
CA ASN A 67 -3.58 -17.16 27.24
C ASN A 67 -2.99 -16.62 28.55
N VAL A 68 -2.29 -15.48 28.51
CA VAL A 68 -1.53 -14.97 29.67
C VAL A 68 -2.21 -13.74 30.30
N MET A 69 -2.82 -12.86 29.50
CA MET A 69 -3.39 -11.63 30.05
C MET A 69 -4.62 -11.87 30.95
N PRO A 70 -4.75 -11.14 32.07
CA PRO A 70 -5.95 -11.18 32.91
C PRO A 70 -7.22 -10.82 32.13
N THR A 71 -8.35 -11.32 32.63
CA THR A 71 -9.67 -10.90 32.17
C THR A 71 -9.85 -9.38 32.39
N GLY A 72 -10.66 -8.73 31.57
CA GLY A 72 -10.75 -7.26 31.53
C GLY A 72 -9.67 -6.62 30.67
N ILE A 73 -8.39 -6.72 31.05
CA ILE A 73 -7.26 -6.13 30.27
C ILE A 73 -7.20 -6.75 28.87
N ARG A 74 -7.34 -8.07 28.78
CA ARG A 74 -7.44 -8.79 27.50
C ARG A 74 -8.54 -8.21 26.60
N GLY A 75 -9.71 -7.94 27.18
CA GLY A 75 -10.86 -7.36 26.47
C GLY A 75 -10.57 -5.94 25.98
N LEU A 76 -9.93 -5.12 26.81
CA LEU A 76 -9.54 -3.75 26.45
C LEU A 76 -8.52 -3.73 25.31
N VAL A 77 -7.51 -4.60 25.34
CA VAL A 77 -6.52 -4.73 24.27
C VAL A 77 -7.18 -5.16 22.97
N LEU A 78 -8.03 -6.20 22.99
CA LEU A 78 -8.76 -6.65 21.81
C LEU A 78 -9.66 -5.55 21.25
N ALA A 79 -10.38 -4.82 22.10
CA ALA A 79 -11.20 -3.68 21.69
C ALA A 79 -10.37 -2.60 20.99
N GLY A 80 -9.20 -2.25 21.53
CA GLY A 80 -8.29 -1.28 20.91
C GLY A 80 -7.74 -1.74 19.55
N VAL A 81 -7.40 -3.03 19.42
CA VAL A 81 -6.95 -3.63 18.16
C VAL A 81 -8.07 -3.56 17.11
N PHE A 82 -9.29 -3.96 17.46
CA PHE A 82 -10.44 -3.88 16.55
C PHE A 82 -10.78 -2.44 16.17
N ALA A 83 -10.78 -1.52 17.13
CA ALA A 83 -11.05 -0.10 16.87
C ALA A 83 -10.02 0.49 15.88
N THR A 84 -8.74 0.17 16.06
CA THR A 84 -7.66 0.62 15.16
C THR A 84 -7.80 0.01 13.76
N ALA A 85 -8.12 -1.28 13.68
CA ALA A 85 -8.35 -1.98 12.42
C ALA A 85 -9.56 -1.42 11.66
N MET A 86 -10.68 -1.19 12.34
CA MET A 86 -11.89 -0.60 11.76
C MET A 86 -11.65 0.82 11.24
N GLY A 87 -10.88 1.63 11.96
CA GLY A 87 -10.53 2.98 11.52
C GLY A 87 -9.72 2.98 10.21
N SER A 88 -8.74 2.08 10.10
CA SER A 88 -7.93 1.93 8.88
C SER A 88 -8.74 1.35 7.72
N LEU A 89 -9.59 0.36 7.99
CA LEU A 89 -10.48 -0.27 7.01
C LEU A 89 -11.47 0.73 6.42
N SER A 90 -12.13 1.52 7.26
CA SER A 90 -13.08 2.55 6.82
C SER A 90 -12.40 3.60 5.94
N ALA A 91 -11.21 4.05 6.32
CA ALA A 91 -10.44 5.00 5.52
C ALA A 91 -10.04 4.43 4.16
N ALA A 92 -9.59 3.17 4.11
CA ALA A 92 -9.23 2.47 2.87
C ALA A 92 -10.44 2.29 1.94
N LEU A 93 -11.58 1.80 2.46
CA LEU A 93 -12.80 1.64 1.68
C LEU A 93 -13.30 2.96 1.11
N ASN A 94 -13.30 4.03 1.92
CA ASN A 94 -13.69 5.35 1.44
C ASN A 94 -12.77 5.88 0.35
N ALA A 95 -11.46 5.68 0.47
CA ALA A 95 -10.49 6.09 -0.54
C ALA A 95 -10.68 5.32 -1.86
N LEU A 96 -10.84 3.99 -1.78
CA LEU A 96 -11.09 3.14 -2.95
C LEU A 96 -12.41 3.50 -3.64
N ALA A 97 -13.50 3.64 -2.88
CA ALA A 97 -14.81 4.00 -3.43
C ALA A 97 -14.79 5.38 -4.10
N THR A 98 -14.12 6.36 -3.46
CA THR A 98 -14.02 7.72 -4.02
C THR A 98 -13.15 7.76 -5.27
N SER A 99 -12.01 7.07 -5.28
CA SER A 99 -11.14 6.98 -6.47
C SER A 99 -11.84 6.24 -7.61
N ALA A 100 -12.49 5.10 -7.36
CA ALA A 100 -13.28 4.41 -8.39
C ALA A 100 -14.41 5.29 -8.94
N THR A 101 -15.08 6.06 -8.07
CA THR A 101 -16.15 6.95 -8.51
C THR A 101 -15.60 8.09 -9.37
N ASN A 102 -14.56 8.79 -8.90
CA ASN A 102 -14.03 9.98 -9.57
C ASN A 102 -13.18 9.66 -10.81
N ASP A 103 -12.44 8.55 -10.78
CA ASP A 103 -11.49 8.22 -11.84
C ASP A 103 -12.14 7.33 -12.92
N TRP A 104 -13.14 6.51 -12.58
CA TRP A 104 -13.79 5.59 -13.52
C TRP A 104 -15.26 5.90 -13.76
N TYR A 105 -16.09 6.04 -12.71
CA TYR A 105 -17.52 6.18 -12.93
C TYR A 105 -17.93 7.53 -13.55
N ILE A 106 -17.46 8.63 -12.97
CA ILE A 106 -17.82 9.98 -13.45
C ILE A 106 -17.32 10.22 -14.88
N PRO A 107 -16.03 10.00 -15.22
CA PRO A 107 -15.53 10.36 -16.55
C PRO A 107 -16.15 9.55 -17.67
N TYR A 108 -16.45 8.26 -17.44
CA TYR A 108 -16.88 7.33 -18.48
C TYR A 108 -18.40 7.11 -18.53
N PHE A 109 -19.10 7.19 -17.39
CA PHE A 109 -20.52 6.81 -17.31
C PHE A 109 -21.45 7.92 -16.83
N ALA A 110 -20.94 8.90 -16.07
CA ALA A 110 -21.78 9.88 -15.38
C ALA A 110 -21.25 11.32 -15.47
N ARG A 111 -20.66 11.71 -16.60
CA ARG A 111 -20.03 13.04 -16.76
C ARG A 111 -20.98 14.23 -16.52
N HIS A 112 -22.27 14.02 -16.76
CA HIS A 112 -23.35 14.98 -16.50
C HIS A 112 -24.36 14.43 -15.47
N GLY A 113 -23.93 13.45 -14.66
CA GLY A 113 -24.76 12.85 -13.62
C GLY A 113 -25.05 13.83 -12.48
N SER A 114 -26.12 13.57 -11.73
CA SER A 114 -26.41 14.33 -10.52
C SER A 114 -25.48 13.92 -9.37
N GLU A 115 -25.26 14.81 -8.40
CA GLU A 115 -24.49 14.49 -7.18
C GLU A 115 -25.03 13.24 -6.47
N ARG A 116 -26.36 13.06 -6.48
CA ARG A 116 -27.01 11.86 -5.91
C ARG A 116 -26.59 10.58 -6.62
N SER A 117 -26.41 10.62 -7.94
CA SER A 117 -25.88 9.49 -8.71
C SER A 117 -24.43 9.17 -8.34
N HIS A 118 -23.59 10.19 -8.12
CA HIS A 118 -22.20 10.00 -7.69
C HIS A 118 -22.10 9.38 -6.29
N VAL A 119 -22.90 9.86 -5.34
CA VAL A 119 -22.95 9.30 -3.98
C VAL A 119 -23.47 7.86 -4.00
N ASN A 120 -24.49 7.56 -4.81
CA ASN A 120 -24.98 6.20 -4.95
C ASN A 120 -23.92 5.27 -5.55
N ALA A 121 -23.18 5.72 -6.57
CA ALA A 121 -22.08 4.96 -7.14
C ALA A 121 -20.98 4.69 -6.09
N ALA A 122 -20.60 5.70 -5.31
CA ALA A 122 -19.64 5.54 -4.23
C ALA A 122 -20.10 4.49 -3.20
N ARG A 123 -21.39 4.47 -2.82
CA ARG A 123 -21.94 3.43 -1.92
C ARG A 123 -21.85 2.03 -2.53
N VAL A 124 -22.16 1.89 -3.82
CA VAL A 124 -22.04 0.61 -4.54
C VAL A 124 -20.59 0.15 -4.58
N PHE A 125 -19.64 1.02 -4.92
CA PHE A 125 -18.22 0.68 -4.90
C PHE A 125 -17.73 0.31 -3.50
N THR A 126 -18.20 0.98 -2.44
CA THR A 126 -17.88 0.59 -1.06
C THR A 126 -18.28 -0.86 -0.78
N VAL A 127 -19.48 -1.29 -1.20
CA VAL A 127 -19.93 -2.67 -1.02
C VAL A 127 -19.07 -3.64 -1.84
N ILE A 128 -18.79 -3.31 -3.11
CA ILE A 128 -17.95 -4.14 -3.99
C ILE A 128 -16.56 -4.33 -3.38
N PHE A 129 -15.90 -3.25 -2.95
CA PHE A 129 -14.58 -3.32 -2.33
C PHE A 129 -14.61 -4.02 -0.97
N ALA A 130 -15.67 -3.86 -0.18
CA ALA A 130 -15.82 -4.59 1.07
C ALA A 130 -15.89 -6.11 0.84
N ILE A 131 -16.69 -6.55 -0.15
CA ILE A 131 -16.76 -7.97 -0.54
C ILE A 131 -15.40 -8.45 -1.03
N LEU A 132 -14.71 -7.68 -1.88
CA LEU A 132 -13.39 -8.03 -2.37
C LEU A 132 -12.36 -8.17 -1.23
N MET A 133 -12.37 -7.25 -0.26
CA MET A 133 -11.51 -7.32 0.91
C MET A 133 -11.81 -8.55 1.78
N ILE A 134 -13.09 -8.92 1.94
CA ILE A 134 -13.49 -10.15 2.66
C ILE A 134 -12.96 -11.40 1.95
N VAL A 135 -13.08 -11.47 0.62
CA VAL A 135 -12.57 -12.60 -0.17
C VAL A 135 -11.04 -12.72 -0.02
N ILE A 136 -10.30 -11.62 -0.17
CA ILE A 136 -8.85 -11.61 -0.01
C ILE A 136 -8.46 -12.02 1.42
N ALA A 137 -9.17 -11.50 2.44
CA ALA A 137 -8.94 -11.87 3.83
C ALA A 137 -9.20 -13.36 4.08
N ALA A 138 -10.26 -13.93 3.49
CA ALA A 138 -10.57 -15.36 3.61
C ALA A 138 -9.52 -16.24 2.93
N VAL A 139 -9.05 -15.87 1.73
CA VAL A 139 -7.96 -16.57 1.04
C VAL A 139 -6.68 -16.54 1.88
N PHE A 140 -6.34 -15.38 2.45
CA PHE A 140 -5.16 -15.26 3.31
C PHE A 140 -5.30 -16.06 4.61
N ALA A 141 -6.49 -16.05 5.22
CA ALA A 141 -6.78 -16.85 6.40
C ALA A 141 -6.62 -18.34 6.12
N TYR A 142 -7.13 -18.82 4.98
CA TYR A 142 -6.93 -20.19 4.52
C TYR A 142 -5.44 -20.51 4.33
N ALA A 143 -4.69 -19.65 3.62
CA ALA A 143 -3.26 -19.82 3.40
C ALA A 143 -2.47 -19.89 4.72
N LYS A 144 -2.85 -19.09 5.72
CA LYS A 144 -2.22 -19.09 7.05
C LYS A 144 -2.51 -20.37 7.84
N VAL A 145 -3.70 -20.95 7.69
CA VAL A 145 -4.04 -22.25 8.30
C VAL A 145 -3.24 -23.38 7.64
N THR A 146 -3.05 -23.33 6.31
CA THR A 146 -2.28 -24.34 5.57
C THR A 146 -0.77 -24.22 5.80
N ASP A 147 -0.24 -23.00 5.85
CA ASP A 147 1.17 -22.73 6.16
C ASP A 147 1.30 -21.70 7.30
N PRO A 148 1.51 -22.18 8.55
CA PRO A 148 1.70 -21.31 9.71
C PRO A 148 2.92 -20.40 9.60
N ASN A 149 3.86 -20.63 8.67
CA ASN A 149 5.03 -19.77 8.49
C ASN A 149 4.77 -18.54 7.61
N VAL A 150 3.58 -18.43 7.00
CA VAL A 150 3.20 -17.25 6.23
C VAL A 150 3.11 -16.05 7.16
N ARG A 151 3.89 -15.01 6.83
CA ARG A 151 3.94 -13.74 7.58
C ARG A 151 3.21 -12.66 6.80
N ILE A 152 2.27 -11.97 7.45
CA ILE A 152 1.47 -10.93 6.80
C ILE A 152 2.29 -9.69 6.40
N ILE A 153 3.29 -9.31 7.20
CA ILE A 153 4.08 -8.09 6.97
C ILE A 153 4.83 -8.13 5.63
N PRO A 154 5.66 -9.16 5.32
CA PRO A 154 6.33 -9.23 4.01
C PRO A 154 5.37 -9.29 2.83
N VAL A 155 4.20 -9.93 2.99
CA VAL A 155 3.19 -10.04 1.93
C VAL A 155 2.60 -8.66 1.62
N VAL A 156 2.09 -7.97 2.63
CA VAL A 156 1.44 -6.66 2.44
C VAL A 156 2.44 -5.60 1.98
N LEU A 157 3.62 -5.51 2.61
CA LEU A 157 4.63 -4.53 2.21
C LEU A 157 5.25 -4.87 0.85
N GLY A 158 5.34 -6.16 0.49
CA GLY A 158 5.75 -6.59 -0.84
C GLY A 158 4.78 -6.08 -1.90
N ILE A 159 3.49 -6.39 -1.76
CA ILE A 159 2.42 -5.91 -2.67
C ILE A 159 2.46 -4.38 -2.81
N ALA A 160 2.57 -3.66 -1.68
CA ALA A 160 2.68 -2.21 -1.69
C ALA A 160 3.92 -1.73 -2.47
N GLY A 161 5.06 -2.40 -2.31
CA GLY A 161 6.30 -2.08 -3.02
C GLY A 161 6.18 -2.20 -4.55
N PHE A 162 5.48 -3.22 -5.06
CA PHE A 162 5.27 -3.41 -6.51
C PHE A 162 4.48 -2.28 -7.17
N ILE A 163 3.51 -1.71 -6.45
CA ILE A 163 2.60 -0.70 -7.00
C ILE A 163 3.13 0.71 -6.71
N LEU A 164 3.50 0.98 -5.45
CA LEU A 164 3.93 2.31 -5.03
C LEU A 164 5.29 2.70 -5.62
N GLY A 165 6.18 1.73 -5.89
CA GLY A 165 7.48 2.00 -6.51
C GLY A 165 7.37 2.66 -7.87
N PRO A 166 6.76 2.01 -8.88
CA PRO A 166 6.57 2.60 -10.19
C PRO A 166 5.79 3.93 -10.16
N MET A 167 4.74 4.04 -9.33
CA MET A 167 4.01 5.30 -9.15
C MET A 167 4.93 6.41 -8.63
N LEU A 168 5.71 6.13 -7.58
CA LEU A 168 6.70 7.05 -7.04
C LEU A 168 7.68 7.51 -8.12
N GLY A 169 8.16 6.59 -8.98
CA GLY A 169 9.04 6.93 -10.09
C GLY A 169 8.47 7.99 -11.04
N VAL A 170 7.18 7.89 -11.41
CA VAL A 170 6.52 8.89 -12.27
C VAL A 170 6.35 10.22 -11.53
N PHE A 171 5.97 10.17 -10.26
CA PHE A 171 5.86 11.38 -9.43
C PHE A 171 7.21 12.10 -9.31
N LEU A 172 8.30 11.37 -9.07
CA LEU A 172 9.64 11.93 -8.99
C LEU A 172 10.11 12.48 -10.34
N LEU A 173 9.77 11.81 -11.46
CA LEU A 173 10.07 12.31 -12.80
C LEU A 173 9.41 13.66 -13.04
N GLY A 174 8.10 13.78 -12.76
CA GLY A 174 7.36 15.03 -12.92
C GLY A 174 7.78 16.13 -11.94
N MET A 175 8.24 15.76 -10.74
CA MET A 175 8.69 16.72 -9.72
C MET A 175 10.09 17.27 -10.01
N PHE A 176 11.03 16.41 -10.44
CA PHE A 176 12.43 16.79 -10.60
C PHE A 176 12.83 17.14 -12.03
N THR A 177 11.97 16.91 -13.02
CA THR A 177 12.27 17.26 -14.42
C THR A 177 11.21 18.19 -15.01
N ARG A 178 11.65 19.16 -15.83
CA ARG A 178 10.76 20.15 -16.47
C ARG A 178 10.54 19.91 -17.98
N GLY A 179 11.29 19.00 -18.57
CA GLY A 179 11.24 18.70 -20.02
C GLY A 179 11.45 17.23 -20.36
N ARG A 180 11.40 16.35 -19.36
CA ARG A 180 11.45 14.90 -19.53
C ARG A 180 10.18 14.28 -18.97
N GLY A 181 9.81 13.12 -19.50
CA GLY A 181 8.52 12.48 -19.26
C GLY A 181 7.46 12.96 -20.26
N SER A 182 6.65 12.02 -20.74
CA SER A 182 5.51 12.25 -21.62
C SER A 182 4.43 11.23 -21.26
N ASP A 183 3.16 11.48 -21.59
CA ASP A 183 2.07 10.56 -21.23
C ASP A 183 2.32 9.13 -21.74
N ARG A 184 2.68 9.00 -23.02
CA ARG A 184 3.06 7.71 -23.62
C ARG A 184 4.33 7.13 -23.00
N GLY A 185 5.34 7.96 -22.75
CA GLY A 185 6.59 7.54 -22.13
C GLY A 185 6.38 7.04 -20.70
N ASN A 186 5.49 7.67 -19.94
CA ASN A 186 5.13 7.29 -18.58
C ASN A 186 4.36 5.97 -18.57
N MET A 187 3.46 5.73 -19.53
CA MET A 187 2.81 4.42 -19.65
C MET A 187 3.84 3.30 -19.86
N ILE A 188 4.80 3.48 -20.78
CA ILE A 188 5.88 2.51 -21.02
C ILE A 188 6.75 2.36 -19.78
N ALA A 189 7.14 3.47 -19.15
CA ALA A 189 8.00 3.47 -17.98
C ALA A 189 7.35 2.70 -16.82
N ILE A 190 6.08 2.97 -16.51
CA ILE A 190 5.31 2.24 -15.48
C ILE A 190 5.25 0.75 -15.81
N SER A 191 4.90 0.38 -17.05
CA SER A 191 4.84 -1.03 -17.46
C SER A 191 6.18 -1.74 -17.29
N VAL A 192 7.29 -1.09 -17.67
CA VAL A 192 8.64 -1.64 -17.49
C VAL A 192 9.00 -1.72 -16.01
N GLY A 193 8.74 -0.68 -15.22
CA GLY A 193 9.01 -0.68 -13.79
C GLY A 193 8.23 -1.77 -13.04
N LEU A 194 6.96 -1.97 -13.41
CA LEU A 194 6.14 -3.05 -12.87
C LEU A 194 6.70 -4.42 -13.28
N ALA A 195 7.06 -4.61 -14.56
CA ALA A 195 7.64 -5.86 -15.05
C ALA A 195 8.98 -6.20 -14.37
N VAL A 196 9.88 -5.22 -14.24
CA VAL A 196 11.17 -5.38 -13.55
C VAL A 196 10.94 -5.81 -12.11
N THR A 197 10.03 -5.14 -11.41
CA THR A 197 9.73 -5.49 -10.02
C THR A 197 9.08 -6.87 -9.95
N PHE A 198 8.12 -7.20 -10.82
CA PHE A 198 7.44 -8.49 -10.92
C PHE A 198 8.41 -9.68 -11.13
N VAL A 199 9.45 -9.48 -11.95
CA VAL A 199 10.50 -10.49 -12.18
C VAL A 199 11.41 -10.61 -10.95
N LEU A 200 11.98 -9.49 -10.48
CA LEU A 200 12.93 -9.50 -9.36
C LEU A 200 12.30 -9.89 -8.02
N GLY A 201 11.00 -9.63 -7.86
CA GLY A 201 10.23 -10.04 -6.70
C GLY A 201 9.68 -11.46 -6.77
N GLU A 202 10.09 -12.24 -7.78
CA GLU A 202 9.73 -13.66 -7.96
C GLU A 202 8.21 -13.90 -8.11
N LEU A 203 7.40 -12.85 -8.28
CA LEU A 203 5.94 -12.96 -8.34
C LEU A 203 5.49 -13.74 -9.58
N HIS A 204 6.26 -13.67 -10.67
CA HIS A 204 6.06 -14.52 -11.85
C HIS A 204 6.15 -16.02 -11.52
N ILE A 205 7.03 -16.41 -10.60
CA ILE A 205 7.24 -17.79 -10.17
C ILE A 205 6.08 -18.23 -9.27
N TYR A 206 5.71 -17.40 -8.30
CA TYR A 206 4.55 -17.66 -7.44
C TYR A 206 3.25 -17.78 -8.25
N ALA A 207 3.03 -16.89 -9.21
CA ALA A 207 1.86 -16.94 -10.09
C ALA A 207 1.89 -18.18 -11.00
N ALA A 208 3.04 -18.51 -11.57
CA ALA A 208 3.19 -19.71 -12.40
C ALA A 208 2.94 -21.01 -11.60
N ASN A 209 3.42 -21.08 -10.36
CA ASN A 209 3.18 -22.22 -9.47
C ASN A 209 1.73 -22.31 -9.04
N LEU A 210 1.08 -21.19 -8.73
CA LEU A 210 -0.35 -21.17 -8.43
C LEU A 210 -1.19 -21.69 -9.60
N ILE A 211 -0.87 -21.27 -10.83
CA ILE A 211 -1.55 -21.74 -12.03
C ILE A 211 -1.25 -23.22 -12.29
N ALA A 212 0.01 -23.66 -12.11
CA ALA A 212 0.40 -25.06 -12.27
C ALA A 212 -0.39 -25.96 -11.31
N ASP A 213 -0.52 -25.58 -10.04
CA ASP A 213 -1.29 -26.29 -9.03
C ASP A 213 -2.79 -26.34 -9.39
N MET A 214 -3.35 -25.23 -9.88
CA MET A 214 -4.76 -25.18 -10.33
C MET A 214 -5.04 -26.04 -11.57
N VAL A 215 -4.04 -26.22 -12.43
CA VAL A 215 -4.12 -27.04 -13.65
C VAL A 215 -3.72 -28.52 -13.38
N GLY A 216 -3.31 -28.85 -12.15
CA GLY A 216 -2.88 -30.20 -11.78
C GLY A 216 -1.52 -30.61 -12.37
N SER A 217 -0.69 -29.63 -12.73
CA SER A 217 0.66 -29.86 -13.25
C SER A 217 1.67 -29.95 -12.12
N ASN A 218 2.44 -31.04 -12.06
CA ASN A 218 3.52 -31.24 -11.07
C ASN A 218 4.79 -30.40 -11.35
N SER A 219 4.73 -29.44 -12.28
CA SER A 219 5.87 -28.61 -12.66
C SER A 219 5.96 -27.40 -11.74
N HIS A 220 6.71 -27.52 -10.63
CA HIS A 220 7.05 -26.37 -9.81
C HIS A 220 8.22 -25.61 -10.44
N TYR A 221 7.95 -24.38 -10.88
CA TYR A 221 8.96 -23.45 -11.31
C TYR A 221 9.79 -23.03 -10.11
N VAL A 222 11.09 -23.29 -10.19
CA VAL A 222 12.07 -22.90 -9.19
C VAL A 222 12.82 -21.68 -9.69
N ARG A 223 13.21 -20.80 -8.76
CA ARG A 223 14.00 -19.63 -9.09
C ARG A 223 15.29 -20.01 -9.83
N PRO A 224 15.59 -19.36 -10.97
CA PRO A 224 16.87 -19.52 -11.62
C PRO A 224 18.02 -19.11 -10.68
N GLN A 225 19.12 -19.85 -10.67
CA GLN A 225 20.25 -19.58 -9.76
C GLN A 225 20.91 -18.19 -9.99
N TRP A 226 20.79 -17.64 -11.20
CA TRP A 226 21.33 -16.33 -11.57
C TRP A 226 20.50 -15.15 -11.06
N LEU A 227 19.24 -15.37 -10.63
CA LEU A 227 18.38 -14.30 -10.14
C LEU A 227 18.67 -14.05 -8.65
N PRO A 228 19.16 -12.86 -8.25
CA PRO A 228 19.45 -12.57 -6.85
C PRO A 228 18.15 -12.48 -6.03
N LYS A 229 18.20 -12.92 -4.76
CA LYS A 229 17.05 -12.76 -3.85
C LYS A 229 16.92 -11.29 -3.46
N VAL A 230 15.92 -10.61 -3.98
CA VAL A 230 15.64 -9.22 -3.60
C VAL A 230 14.64 -9.21 -2.45
N ALA A 231 15.01 -8.56 -1.33
CA ALA A 231 14.09 -8.37 -0.23
C ALA A 231 13.01 -7.34 -0.60
N PHE A 232 11.78 -7.54 -0.11
CA PHE A 232 10.61 -6.73 -0.48
C PHE A 232 10.78 -5.22 -0.24
N THR A 233 11.63 -4.84 0.71
CA THR A 233 11.95 -3.44 1.03
C THR A 233 12.58 -2.69 -0.14
N TRP A 234 13.22 -3.40 -1.07
CA TRP A 234 13.88 -2.82 -2.24
C TRP A 234 12.95 -2.69 -3.45
N PHE A 235 11.78 -3.34 -3.45
CA PHE A 235 10.86 -3.34 -4.60
C PHE A 235 10.42 -1.93 -4.98
N ALA A 236 10.07 -1.10 -3.98
CA ALA A 236 9.67 0.28 -4.22
C ALA A 236 10.79 1.10 -4.88
N LEU A 237 12.03 0.97 -4.39
CA LEU A 237 13.18 1.67 -4.93
C LEU A 237 13.50 1.23 -6.35
N ILE A 238 13.53 -0.09 -6.59
CA ILE A 238 13.83 -0.67 -7.90
C ILE A 238 12.78 -0.25 -8.92
N GLY A 239 11.49 -0.36 -8.58
CA GLY A 239 10.40 0.07 -9.45
C GLY A 239 10.48 1.57 -9.77
N ALA A 240 10.73 2.41 -8.76
CA ALA A 240 10.88 3.85 -8.97
C ALA A 240 12.09 4.20 -9.85
N ALA A 241 13.24 3.54 -9.61
CA ALA A 241 14.46 3.75 -10.39
C ALA A 241 14.30 3.30 -11.84
N ALA A 242 13.65 2.15 -12.08
CA ALA A 242 13.35 1.67 -13.43
C ALA A 242 12.44 2.64 -14.20
N VAL A 243 11.39 3.14 -13.55
CA VAL A 243 10.50 4.15 -14.14
C VAL A 243 11.26 5.44 -14.45
N LEU A 244 12.09 5.92 -13.53
CA LEU A 244 12.90 7.12 -13.76
C LEU A 244 13.85 6.94 -14.94
N ALA A 245 14.57 5.81 -15.01
CA ALA A 245 15.52 5.52 -16.07
C ALA A 245 14.86 5.53 -17.45
N ILE A 246 13.70 4.88 -17.58
CA ILE A 246 12.95 4.82 -18.84
C ILE A 246 12.26 6.16 -19.14
N GLY A 247 11.62 6.76 -18.14
CA GLY A 247 10.89 8.01 -18.29
C GLY A 247 11.77 9.19 -18.71
N LEU A 248 13.03 9.22 -18.26
CA LEU A 248 14.02 10.22 -18.68
C LEU A 248 14.36 10.16 -20.18
N LEU A 249 14.17 9.02 -20.84
CA LEU A 249 14.43 8.88 -22.28
C LEU A 249 13.41 9.64 -23.13
N PHE A 250 12.19 9.83 -22.62
CA PHE A 250 11.13 10.52 -23.32
C PHE A 250 11.16 12.02 -23.03
N ARG A 251 11.12 12.83 -24.08
CA ARG A 251 11.00 14.30 -23.96
C ARG A 251 9.53 14.69 -23.80
N THR A 252 9.30 15.70 -22.97
CA THR A 252 7.97 16.29 -22.82
C THR A 252 7.61 17.05 -24.11
N PRO A 253 6.40 16.83 -24.67
CA PRO A 253 5.95 17.57 -25.85
C PRO A 253 5.96 19.08 -25.61
N ALA A 254 6.37 19.87 -26.60
CA ALA A 254 6.45 21.32 -26.50
C ALA A 254 5.10 21.97 -26.14
N SER A 255 3.99 21.41 -26.64
CA SER A 255 2.63 21.87 -26.32
C SER A 255 2.29 21.77 -24.83
N VAL A 256 2.78 20.73 -24.15
CA VAL A 256 2.55 20.54 -22.71
C VAL A 256 3.38 21.52 -21.90
N ILE A 257 4.64 21.74 -22.29
CA ILE A 257 5.53 22.73 -21.64
C ILE A 257 4.93 24.14 -21.77
N GLU A 258 4.43 24.48 -22.96
CA GLU A 258 3.82 25.77 -23.23
C GLU A 258 2.52 25.98 -22.42
N ASN A 259 1.66 24.96 -22.35
CA ASN A 259 0.46 25.01 -21.50
C ASN A 259 0.82 25.16 -20.01
N ALA A 260 1.82 24.43 -19.53
CA ALA A 260 2.28 24.55 -18.15
C ALA A 260 2.83 25.96 -17.85
N ARG A 261 3.51 26.58 -18.81
CA ARG A 261 3.97 27.97 -18.71
C ARG A 261 2.80 28.94 -18.60
N ARG A 262 1.79 28.82 -19.47
CA ARG A 262 0.58 29.67 -19.43
C ARG A 262 -0.16 29.56 -18.10
N ILE A 263 -0.32 28.34 -17.57
CA ILE A 263 -0.97 28.13 -16.26
C ILE A 263 -0.17 28.81 -15.14
N ARG A 264 1.16 28.70 -15.18
CA ARG A 264 2.02 29.33 -14.18
C ARG A 264 1.98 30.85 -14.24
N GLU A 265 1.97 31.43 -15.44
CA GLU A 265 1.83 32.88 -15.66
C GLU A 265 0.45 33.38 -15.19
N ALA A 266 -0.62 32.63 -15.47
CA ALA A 266 -1.96 32.93 -14.95
C ALA A 266 -2.04 32.86 -13.42
N ALA A 267 -1.40 31.86 -12.80
CA ALA A 267 -1.36 31.72 -11.34
C ALA A 267 -0.60 32.88 -10.65
N HIS A 268 0.45 33.43 -11.29
CA HIS A 268 1.17 34.59 -10.78
C HIS A 268 0.40 35.91 -10.97
N HIS A 269 -0.49 36.00 -11.95
CA HIS A 269 -1.39 37.15 -12.12
C HIS A 269 -2.57 37.13 -11.12
N ASP A 270 -2.93 35.96 -10.62
CA ASP A 270 -4.09 35.72 -9.74
C ASP A 270 -3.69 35.48 -8.27
N ASP A 271 -2.54 36.03 -7.85
CA ASP A 271 -2.01 36.03 -6.47
C ASP A 271 -2.84 36.94 -5.52
N ARG A 272 -4.16 37.00 -5.72
CA ARG A 272 -5.10 37.47 -4.71
C ARG A 272 -5.45 36.28 -3.82
N PRO A 273 -5.30 36.40 -2.48
CA PRO A 273 -5.75 35.37 -1.55
C PRO A 273 -7.21 35.00 -1.84
N VAL A 274 -7.54 33.71 -1.74
CA VAL A 274 -8.91 33.19 -1.98
C VAL A 274 -9.98 33.90 -1.11
N ALA A 275 -9.57 34.55 -0.02
CA ALA A 275 -10.42 35.37 0.84
C ALA A 275 -10.78 36.77 0.29
N LEU A 276 -10.21 37.19 -0.85
CA LEU A 276 -10.42 38.50 -1.49
C LEU A 276 -10.91 38.39 -2.93
N ARG A 277 -11.48 37.24 -3.30
CA ARG A 277 -12.26 37.08 -4.52
C ARG A 277 -13.70 37.44 -4.18
N GLU A 278 -14.10 38.68 -4.49
CA GLU A 278 -15.51 39.10 -4.52
C GLU A 278 -16.28 38.35 -5.62
#